data_AF-A0A084Q9D8-F1
#
_entry.id   AF-A0A084Q9D8-F1
#
_cell.length_a   1.000
_cell.length_b   1.000
_cell.length_c   1.000
_cell.angle_alpha   90.00
_cell.angle_beta   90.00
_cell.angle_gamma   90.00
#
_symmetry.space_group_name_H-M   'P 1'
#
loop_
_entity.id
_entity.type
_entity.pdbx_description
1 polymer ?
#
loop_
_entity_poly.entity_id
_entity_poly.type
_entity_poly.pdbx_seq_one_letter_code
_entity_poly.pdbx_strand_id
1 'polypeptide(L)'
;MVQLFEYILGSLPAALARDIFVSPGGNIQSAVNSARTSDTIYLRAGTNPCMIAVEADATVIIHGGNMPYTPGSLGSSIPGTDRGIFHVEDAAAYRHFTGITPTNRPYGVYVRNSNNCRLERLTTHHNY
;
A
#
# COMPACT_ATOMS: atom_id res chain seq x y z
N MET A 1 -17.00 11.09 58.75
CA MET A 1 -15.66 10.85 58.16
C MET A 1 -15.87 9.88 57.01
N VAL A 2 -15.89 10.38 55.77
CA VAL A 2 -16.12 9.58 54.55
C VAL A 2 -14.85 9.68 53.73
N GLN A 3 -14.19 8.55 53.45
CA GLN A 3 -13.07 8.52 52.52
C GLN A 3 -13.52 7.75 51.28
N LEU A 4 -13.65 8.48 50.17
CA LEU A 4 -13.84 7.97 48.82
C LEU A 4 -12.59 7.18 48.41
N PHE A 5 -12.75 5.94 47.97
CA PHE A 5 -11.72 5.24 47.20
C PHE A 5 -11.93 5.54 45.72
N GLU A 6 -10.98 6.24 45.11
CA GLU A 6 -11.02 6.55 43.69
C GLU A 6 -10.84 5.29 42.83
N TYR A 7 -11.69 5.16 41.82
CA TYR A 7 -11.62 4.13 40.79
C TYR A 7 -10.59 4.57 39.75
N ILE A 8 -9.40 3.95 39.77
CA ILE A 8 -8.41 4.16 38.70
C ILE A 8 -9.00 3.56 37.42
N LEU A 9 -9.50 4.41 36.53
CA LEU A 9 -9.80 4.06 35.14
C LEU A 9 -8.46 3.73 34.45
N GLY A 10 -8.11 2.44 34.45
CA GLY A 10 -7.00 1.92 33.67
C GLY A 10 -7.25 2.20 32.19
N SER A 11 -6.41 3.05 31.59
CA SER A 11 -6.34 3.21 30.14
C SER A 11 -6.03 1.85 29.52
N LEU A 12 -6.95 1.34 28.70
CA LEU A 12 -6.68 0.13 27.90
C LEU A 12 -5.47 0.38 26.99
N PRO A 13 -4.56 -0.59 26.83
CA PRO A 13 -3.40 -0.42 25.96
C PRO A 13 -3.86 -0.20 24.52
N ALA A 14 -3.18 0.69 23.80
CA ALA A 14 -3.37 0.87 22.37
C ALA A 14 -3.26 -0.50 21.68
N ALA A 15 -4.24 -0.86 20.84
CA ALA A 15 -4.22 -2.11 20.11
C ALA A 15 -2.92 -2.20 19.30
N LEU A 16 -2.16 -3.27 19.49
CA LEU A 16 -0.93 -3.50 18.75
C LEU A 16 -1.25 -3.68 17.27
N ALA A 17 -0.40 -3.10 16.42
CA ALA A 17 -0.40 -3.34 14.99
C ALA A 17 -0.35 -4.85 14.69
N ARG A 18 -1.17 -5.30 13.74
CA ARG A 18 -1.23 -6.69 13.30
C ARG A 18 -0.88 -6.84 11.83
N ASP A 19 -0.23 -7.95 11.52
CA ASP A 19 -0.04 -8.43 10.16
C ASP A 19 -1.26 -9.21 9.67
N ILE A 20 -1.85 -8.78 8.56
CA ILE A 20 -3.02 -9.40 7.92
C ILE A 20 -2.56 -10.01 6.59
N PHE A 21 -2.69 -11.33 6.43
CA PHE A 21 -2.24 -12.01 5.22
C PHE A 21 -3.41 -12.31 4.27
N VAL A 22 -3.28 -11.89 3.01
CA VAL A 22 -4.19 -12.28 1.93
C VAL A 22 -3.52 -13.35 1.08
N SER A 23 -4.14 -14.53 0.99
CA SER A 23 -3.67 -15.62 0.13
C SER A 23 -3.84 -15.26 -1.36
N PRO A 24 -3.09 -15.91 -2.27
CA PRO A 24 -3.36 -15.79 -3.70
C PRO A 24 -4.83 -16.11 -4.01
N GLY A 25 -5.49 -15.26 -4.81
CA GLY A 25 -6.92 -15.38 -5.11
C GLY A 25 -7.86 -15.00 -3.95
N GLY A 26 -7.32 -14.53 -2.82
CA GLY A 26 -8.11 -14.06 -1.68
C GLY A 26 -8.69 -12.65 -1.89
N ASN A 27 -9.74 -12.33 -1.14
CA ASN A 27 -10.40 -11.02 -1.21
C ASN A 27 -9.68 -9.97 -0.35
N ILE A 28 -9.03 -9.00 -1.01
CA ILE A 28 -8.33 -7.89 -0.35
C ILE A 28 -9.31 -7.00 0.43
N GLN A 29 -10.56 -6.83 -0.03
CA GLN A 29 -11.55 -5.98 0.64
C GLN A 29 -11.85 -6.47 2.06
N SER A 30 -11.86 -7.78 2.29
CA SER A 30 -12.04 -8.33 3.64
C SER A 30 -10.88 -7.97 4.57
N ALA A 31 -9.64 -8.00 4.06
CA ALA A 31 -8.47 -7.59 4.82
C ALA A 31 -8.53 -6.09 5.14
N VAL A 32 -8.84 -5.25 4.16
CA VAL A 32 -9.02 -3.80 4.31
C VAL A 32 -10.10 -3.47 5.34
N ASN A 33 -11.28 -4.12 5.26
CA ASN A 33 -12.38 -3.91 6.20
C ASN A 33 -12.02 -4.30 7.64
N SER A 34 -11.08 -5.22 7.81
CA SER A 34 -10.62 -5.70 9.13
C SER A 34 -9.41 -4.95 9.69
N ALA A 35 -8.74 -4.17 8.86
CA ALA A 35 -7.51 -3.46 9.22
C ALA A 35 -7.83 -2.24 10.09
N ARG A 36 -6.96 -2.00 11.07
CA ARG A 36 -6.96 -0.81 11.91
C ARG A 36 -5.75 0.05 11.60
N THR A 37 -5.71 1.25 12.19
CA THR A 37 -4.51 2.11 12.12
C THR A 37 -3.28 1.32 12.54
N SER A 38 -2.23 1.40 11.72
CA SER A 38 -0.95 0.71 11.89
C SER A 38 -0.93 -0.81 11.59
N ASP A 39 -2.06 -1.42 11.19
CA ASP A 39 -2.02 -2.79 10.65
C ASP A 39 -1.29 -2.83 9.30
N THR A 40 -0.61 -3.93 9.02
CA THR A 40 0.04 -4.17 7.72
C THR A 40 -0.67 -5.31 6.99
N ILE A 41 -1.13 -5.07 5.77
CA ILE A 41 -1.72 -6.11 4.91
C ILE A 41 -0.65 -6.66 3.97
N TYR A 42 -0.31 -7.95 4.13
CA TYR A 42 0.59 -8.70 3.27
C TYR A 42 -0.17 -9.48 2.21
N LEU A 43 0.04 -9.13 0.94
CA LEU A 43 -0.42 -9.92 -0.19
C LEU A 43 0.60 -11.04 -0.47
N ARG A 44 0.20 -12.29 -0.30
CA ARG A 44 1.10 -13.43 -0.54
C ARG A 44 1.26 -13.69 -2.03
N ALA A 45 2.47 -14.01 -2.45
CA ALA A 45 2.76 -14.38 -3.83
C ALA A 45 1.98 -15.63 -4.25
N GLY A 46 1.41 -15.59 -5.45
CA GLY A 46 0.71 -16.72 -6.07
C GLY A 46 1.52 -17.37 -7.19
N THR A 47 0.95 -18.43 -7.78
CA THR A 47 1.56 -19.19 -8.89
C THR A 47 1.49 -18.45 -10.24
N ASN A 48 0.63 -17.42 -10.36
CA ASN A 48 0.48 -16.62 -11.57
C ASN A 48 1.33 -15.34 -11.49
N PRO A 49 2.00 -14.94 -12.59
CA PRO A 49 2.96 -13.82 -12.60
C PRO A 49 2.30 -12.42 -12.56
N CYS A 50 0.99 -12.32 -12.32
CA CYS A 50 0.32 -11.02 -12.22
C CYS A 50 0.56 -10.40 -10.84
N MET A 51 0.92 -9.11 -10.82
CA MET A 51 1.19 -8.41 -9.56
C MET A 51 -0.07 -7.70 -9.05
N ILE A 52 -0.76 -6.92 -9.89
CA ILE A 52 -2.09 -6.37 -9.59
C ILE A 52 -2.95 -6.32 -10.86
N ALA A 53 -4.15 -6.89 -10.78
CA ALA A 53 -5.18 -6.75 -11.80
C ALA A 53 -6.51 -6.34 -11.14
N VAL A 54 -7.10 -5.26 -11.66
CA VAL A 54 -8.39 -4.74 -11.22
C VAL A 54 -9.43 -5.06 -12.29
N GLU A 55 -10.57 -5.60 -11.88
CA GLU A 55 -11.72 -5.88 -12.75
C GLU A 55 -12.15 -4.64 -13.53
N ALA A 56 -12.72 -4.82 -14.73
CA ALA A 56 -12.91 -3.74 -15.71
C ALA A 56 -13.69 -2.53 -15.16
N ASP A 57 -14.70 -2.77 -14.33
CA ASP A 57 -15.60 -1.73 -13.79
C ASP A 57 -15.25 -1.31 -12.35
N ALA A 58 -14.18 -1.85 -11.79
CA ALA A 58 -13.72 -1.50 -10.46
C ALA A 58 -12.78 -0.28 -10.51
N THR A 59 -12.99 0.66 -9.59
CA THR A 59 -12.07 1.78 -9.39
C THR A 59 -11.21 1.50 -8.17
N VAL A 60 -9.90 1.34 -8.37
CA VAL A 60 -8.92 1.16 -7.29
C VAL A 60 -7.98 2.34 -7.27
N ILE A 61 -8.09 3.15 -6.22
CA ILE A 61 -7.20 4.28 -5.96
C ILE A 61 -6.18 3.85 -4.90
N ILE A 62 -4.90 4.08 -5.18
CA ILE A 62 -3.82 3.74 -4.25
C ILE A 62 -3.11 5.02 -3.88
N HIS A 63 -3.21 5.37 -2.59
CA HIS A 63 -2.81 6.66 -2.07
C HIS A 63 -1.46 6.57 -1.34
N GLY A 64 -0.45 7.26 -1.89
CA GLY A 64 0.91 7.21 -1.35
C GLY A 64 1.26 8.34 -0.38
N GLY A 65 0.26 9.08 0.11
CA GLY A 65 0.42 10.23 1.02
C GLY A 65 1.05 9.93 2.39
N ASN A 66 1.13 8.66 2.81
CA ASN A 66 1.74 8.25 4.08
C ASN A 66 3.08 7.51 3.92
N MET A 67 3.61 7.34 2.70
CA MET A 67 4.92 6.70 2.55
C MET A 67 6.06 7.72 2.79
N PRO A 68 7.28 7.26 3.16
CA PRO A 68 8.40 8.14 3.46
C PRO A 68 8.64 9.22 2.39
N TYR A 69 9.19 10.37 2.78
CA TYR A 69 9.50 11.48 1.86
C TYR A 69 8.28 12.11 1.16
N THR A 70 7.08 12.00 1.76
CA THR A 70 5.84 12.62 1.25
C THR A 70 5.15 13.49 2.32
N PRO A 71 4.81 14.76 2.02
CA PRO A 71 5.19 15.52 0.83
C PRO A 71 6.70 15.82 0.82
N GLY A 72 7.31 15.79 -0.36
CA GLY A 72 8.73 16.13 -0.56
C GLY A 72 8.89 17.59 -1.00
N SER A 73 10.01 18.22 -0.65
CA SER A 73 10.34 19.56 -1.15
C SER A 73 10.53 19.55 -2.68
N LEU A 74 10.16 20.64 -3.36
CA LEU A 74 10.41 20.79 -4.79
C LEU A 74 11.90 20.58 -5.11
N GLY A 75 12.20 19.72 -6.08
CA GLY A 75 13.57 19.39 -6.49
C GLY A 75 14.30 18.40 -5.57
N SER A 76 13.68 17.94 -4.49
CA SER A 76 14.24 16.85 -3.69
C SER A 76 14.18 15.51 -4.44
N SER A 77 15.09 14.59 -4.10
CA SER A 77 15.12 13.24 -4.68
C SER A 77 14.83 12.20 -3.60
N ILE A 78 13.96 11.25 -3.94
CA ILE A 78 13.68 10.08 -3.11
C ILE A 78 14.76 9.01 -3.37
N PRO A 79 15.32 8.34 -2.34
CA PRO A 79 16.22 7.20 -2.53
C PRO A 79 15.61 6.15 -3.44
N GLY A 80 16.43 5.51 -4.29
CA GLY A 80 15.94 4.56 -5.31
C GLY A 80 15.03 3.48 -4.73
N THR A 81 15.42 2.91 -3.58
CA THR A 81 14.69 1.87 -2.85
C THR A 81 13.31 2.30 -2.33
N ASP A 82 13.06 3.60 -2.21
CA ASP A 82 11.81 4.18 -1.67
C ASP A 82 10.93 4.81 -2.78
N ARG A 83 11.30 4.63 -4.05
CA ARG A 83 10.54 5.16 -5.20
C ARG A 83 9.41 4.23 -5.60
N GLY A 84 8.27 4.84 -5.91
CA GLY A 84 7.07 4.15 -6.37
C GLY A 84 6.13 3.83 -5.22
N ILE A 85 4.83 3.99 -5.43
CA ILE A 85 3.82 3.24 -4.65
C ILE A 85 4.03 1.74 -4.89
N PHE A 86 4.36 1.39 -6.14
CA PHE A 86 4.90 0.09 -6.51
C PHE A 86 6.33 0.26 -6.98
N HIS A 87 7.24 -0.47 -6.34
CA HIS A 87 8.65 -0.54 -6.72
C HIS A 87 8.94 -1.89 -7.37
N VAL A 88 9.49 -1.86 -8.59
CA VAL A 88 9.95 -3.04 -9.32
C VAL A 88 11.40 -2.79 -9.75
N GLU A 89 12.32 -3.52 -9.15
CA GLU A 89 13.74 -3.49 -9.49
C GLU A 89 14.27 -4.91 -9.71
N ASP A 90 15.17 -5.06 -10.68
CA ASP A 90 15.83 -6.32 -11.05
C ASP A 90 14.89 -7.50 -11.34
N ALA A 91 13.70 -7.21 -11.90
CA ALA A 91 12.71 -8.23 -12.22
C ALA A 91 12.90 -8.80 -13.64
N ALA A 92 13.25 -10.09 -13.73
CA ALA A 92 13.36 -10.82 -15.00
C ALA A 92 12.02 -11.40 -15.50
N ALA A 93 11.08 -11.66 -14.58
CA ALA A 93 9.79 -12.28 -14.87
C ALA A 93 8.70 -11.24 -15.20
N TYR A 94 7.67 -11.68 -15.93
CA TYR A 94 6.54 -10.84 -16.31
C TYR A 94 5.90 -10.17 -15.09
N ARG A 95 5.57 -8.89 -15.20
CA ARG A 95 4.81 -8.12 -14.21
C ARG A 95 3.68 -7.41 -14.90
N HIS A 96 2.50 -7.43 -14.31
CA HIS A 96 1.33 -6.73 -14.85
C HIS A 96 0.68 -5.89 -13.76
N PHE A 97 0.51 -4.60 -14.06
CA PHE A 97 -0.28 -3.65 -13.29
C PHE A 97 -1.39 -3.13 -14.19
N THR A 98 -2.66 -3.41 -13.83
CA THR A 98 -3.80 -2.97 -14.65
C THR A 98 -4.96 -2.42 -13.83
N GLY A 99 -5.50 -1.28 -14.26
CA GLY A 99 -6.72 -0.68 -13.72
C GLY A 99 -6.57 0.05 -12.37
N ILE A 100 -5.37 0.54 -12.06
CA ILE A 100 -5.10 1.27 -10.80
C ILE A 100 -4.93 2.76 -11.03
N THR A 101 -5.26 3.54 -9.99
CA THR A 101 -5.05 4.99 -9.93
C THR A 101 -4.09 5.37 -8.81
N PRO A 102 -2.77 5.44 -9.06
CA PRO A 102 -1.80 5.97 -8.09
C PRO A 102 -1.96 7.47 -7.86
N THR A 103 -1.94 7.89 -6.59
CA THR A 103 -2.16 9.28 -6.15
C THR A 103 -1.15 9.74 -5.10
N ASN A 104 -0.93 11.05 -5.03
CA ASN A 104 -0.17 11.74 -3.99
C ASN A 104 1.30 11.30 -3.85
N ARG A 105 1.96 10.95 -4.96
CA ARG A 105 3.41 10.73 -5.02
C ARG A 105 4.04 11.09 -6.37
N PRO A 106 5.34 11.42 -6.40
CA PRO A 106 6.08 11.64 -7.65
C PRO A 106 6.24 10.37 -8.50
N TYR A 107 6.19 9.19 -7.87
CA TYR A 107 6.31 7.90 -8.54
C TYR A 107 5.12 7.00 -8.16
N GLY A 108 4.23 6.75 -9.11
CA GLY A 108 3.14 5.78 -8.94
C GLY A 108 3.65 4.34 -9.05
N VAL A 109 4.11 3.96 -10.24
CA VAL A 109 4.83 2.70 -10.48
C VAL A 109 6.25 3.05 -10.89
N TYR A 110 7.24 2.58 -10.12
CA TYR A 110 8.66 2.74 -10.41
C TYR A 110 9.22 1.41 -10.92
N VAL A 111 9.77 1.42 -12.13
CA VAL A 111 10.37 0.23 -12.76
C VAL A 111 11.82 0.54 -13.12
N ARG A 112 12.75 -0.26 -12.63
CA ARG A 112 14.19 -0.14 -12.87
C ARG A 112 14.79 -1.50 -13.19
N ASN A 113 15.72 -1.53 -14.15
CA ASN A 113 16.47 -2.73 -14.55
C ASN A 113 15.60 -4.01 -14.67
N SER A 114 14.40 -3.88 -15.27
CA SER A 114 13.40 -4.94 -15.28
C SER A 114 12.82 -5.14 -16.68
N ASN A 115 12.46 -6.37 -17.01
CA ASN A 115 11.93 -6.75 -18.31
C ASN A 115 10.49 -7.25 -18.22
N ASN A 116 9.79 -7.31 -19.35
CA ASN A 116 8.44 -7.92 -19.46
C ASN A 116 7.39 -7.32 -18.50
N CYS A 117 7.48 -6.01 -18.23
CA CYS A 117 6.49 -5.29 -17.42
C CYS A 117 5.40 -4.70 -18.33
N ARG A 118 4.13 -5.05 -18.08
CA ARG A 118 2.95 -4.46 -18.70
C ARG A 118 2.25 -3.53 -17.71
N LEU A 119 2.03 -2.29 -18.14
CA LEU A 119 1.29 -1.27 -17.39
C LEU A 119 0.12 -0.86 -18.27
N GLU A 120 -1.10 -1.12 -17.84
CA GLU A 120 -2.31 -0.97 -18.65
C GLU A 120 -3.42 -0.29 -17.84
N ARG A 121 -4.28 0.52 -18.47
CA ARG A 121 -5.38 1.22 -17.79
C ARG A 121 -4.94 1.94 -16.50
N LEU A 122 -3.78 2.59 -16.54
CA LEU A 122 -3.31 3.42 -15.44
C LEU A 122 -3.90 4.82 -15.56
N THR A 123 -4.44 5.31 -14.45
CA THR A 123 -4.85 6.72 -14.32
C THR A 123 -3.94 7.36 -13.28
N THR A 124 -3.37 8.52 -13.56
CA THR A 124 -2.62 9.28 -12.54
C THR A 124 -3.48 10.44 -12.07
N HIS A 125 -3.47 10.72 -10.76
CA HIS A 125 -4.34 11.74 -10.19
C HIS A 125 -3.66 12.40 -8.98
N HIS A 126 -3.57 13.73 -8.95
CA HIS A 126 -2.96 14.51 -7.86
C HIS A 126 -1.56 14.03 -7.43
N ASN A 127 -0.71 13.75 -8.42
CA ASN A 127 0.71 13.48 -8.21
C ASN A 127 1.52 14.79 -8.33
N TYR A 128 2.61 14.91 -7.57
CA TYR A 128 3.45 16.11 -7.48
C TYR A 128 4.93 15.73 -7.51
#